data_AF-A0A922SNL6-F1
#
_entry.id   AF-A0A922SNL6-F1
#
_cell.length_a   1.000
_cell.length_b   1.000
_cell.length_c   1.000
_cell.angle_alpha   90.00
_cell.angle_beta   90.00
_cell.angle_gamma   90.00
#
_symmetry.space_group_name_H-M   'P 1'
#
loop_
_entity.id
_entity.type
_entity.pdbx_description
1 polymer ?
#
loop_
_entity_poly.entity_id
_entity_poly.type
_entity_poly.pdbx_seq_one_letter_code
_entity_poly.pdbx_strand_id
1 'polypeptide(L)'
;MARFVTITPDMSEAVILHLRNNFFADEPLNKAVSLCQRGEPHAALERLCAVTIADGLSVAAVEGDTLFKADATGAFSQRICSSLGMEVIRTVRYDEYLDSSGTPVFNVPPPHEALAIMVRKLP
;
A
#
# COMPACT_ATOMS: atom_id res chain seq x y z
N MET A 1 -13.73 8.54 -9.44
CA MET A 1 -12.31 8.45 -9.80
C MET A 1 -11.51 8.87 -8.59
N ALA A 2 -10.66 7.99 -8.09
CA ALA A 2 -9.85 8.24 -6.90
C ALA A 2 -8.81 9.33 -7.16
N ARG A 3 -8.69 10.28 -6.23
CA ARG A 3 -7.65 11.31 -6.24
C ARG A 3 -6.54 10.91 -5.30
N PHE A 4 -5.34 10.69 -5.82
CA PHE A 4 -4.18 10.43 -4.97
C PHE A 4 -3.62 11.76 -4.44
N VAL A 5 -3.35 11.81 -3.14
CA VAL A 5 -2.77 12.97 -2.46
C VAL A 5 -1.57 12.53 -1.64
N THR A 6 -0.49 13.27 -1.69
CA THR A 6 0.59 13.13 -0.71
C THR A 6 0.04 13.54 0.65
N ILE A 7 0.22 12.69 1.66
CA ILE A 7 -0.16 12.98 3.04
C ILE A 7 0.86 13.97 3.59
N THR A 8 0.37 15.10 4.08
CA THR A 8 1.21 16.16 4.66
C THR A 8 1.22 16.07 6.20
N PRO A 9 2.22 16.68 6.88
CA PRO A 9 2.32 16.60 8.34
C PRO A 9 1.07 17.05 9.11
N ASP A 10 0.31 18.02 8.59
CA ASP A 10 -0.96 18.48 9.16
C ASP A 10 -2.08 17.42 9.12
N MET A 11 -1.95 16.41 8.26
CA MET A 11 -2.89 15.29 8.17
C MET A 11 -2.53 14.12 9.12
N SER A 12 -1.38 14.18 9.80
CA SER A 12 -0.80 13.02 10.52
C SER A 12 -1.73 12.46 11.59
N GLU A 13 -2.36 13.30 12.40
CA GLU A 13 -3.25 12.85 13.47
C GLU A 13 -4.46 12.08 12.92
N ALA A 14 -5.12 12.64 11.90
CA ALA A 14 -6.28 12.01 11.26
C ALA A 14 -5.91 10.68 10.60
N VAL A 15 -4.75 10.62 9.94
CA VAL A 15 -4.24 9.41 9.29
C VAL A 15 -3.87 8.34 10.32
N ILE A 16 -3.14 8.70 11.38
CA ILE A 16 -2.78 7.76 12.45
C ILE A 16 -4.04 7.21 13.12
N LEU A 17 -5.04 8.06 13.40
CA LEU A 17 -6.32 7.63 13.95
C LEU A 17 -7.05 6.66 13.00
N HIS A 18 -7.05 6.94 11.70
CA HIS A 18 -7.62 6.03 10.70
C HIS A 18 -6.92 4.67 10.70
N LEU A 19 -5.58 4.65 10.75
CA LEU A 19 -4.78 3.43 10.75
C LEU A 19 -4.98 2.58 12.00
N ARG A 20 -5.11 3.19 13.20
CA ARG A 20 -5.44 2.49 14.45
C ARG A 20 -6.75 1.72 14.33
N ASN A 21 -7.76 2.33 13.70
CA ASN A 21 -9.10 1.78 13.61
C ASN A 21 -9.28 0.76 12.47
N ASN A 22 -8.51 0.88 11.38
CA ASN A 22 -8.80 0.15 10.15
C ASN A 22 -7.64 -0.73 9.64
N PHE A 23 -6.41 -0.54 10.11
CA PHE A 23 -5.24 -1.22 9.54
C PHE A 23 -4.38 -1.94 10.58
N PHE A 24 -3.93 -1.27 11.65
CA PHE A 24 -2.87 -1.80 12.50
C PHE A 24 -3.16 -3.19 13.09
N ALA A 25 -4.39 -3.43 13.57
CA ALA A 25 -4.76 -4.72 14.17
C ALA A 25 -5.09 -5.82 13.14
N ASP A 26 -5.39 -5.45 11.90
CA ASP A 26 -5.77 -6.39 10.84
C ASP A 26 -4.62 -6.71 9.88
N GLU A 27 -3.57 -5.88 9.88
CA GLU A 27 -2.36 -6.12 9.11
C GLU A 27 -1.78 -7.51 9.47
N PRO A 28 -1.50 -8.38 8.48
CA PRO A 28 -1.16 -9.78 8.74
C PRO A 28 -0.01 -10.01 9.71
N LEU A 29 1.06 -9.22 9.63
CA LEU A 29 2.22 -9.35 10.52
C LEU A 29 1.86 -8.93 11.95
N ASN A 30 1.25 -7.76 12.13
CA ASN A 30 0.82 -7.24 13.42
C ASN A 30 -0.18 -8.20 14.08
N LYS A 31 -1.10 -8.78 13.31
CA LYS A 31 -2.08 -9.76 13.79
C LYS A 31 -1.42 -11.07 14.19
N ALA A 32 -0.49 -11.58 13.38
CA ALA A 32 0.21 -12.84 13.66
C ALA A 32 0.99 -12.81 14.98
N VAL A 33 1.52 -11.64 15.35
CA VAL A 33 2.28 -11.46 16.59
C VAL A 33 1.49 -10.79 17.72
N SER A 34 0.19 -10.54 17.53
CA SER A 34 -0.67 -9.80 18.48
C SER A 34 -0.08 -8.44 18.89
N LEU A 35 0.47 -7.70 17.94
CA LEU A 35 1.26 -6.48 18.21
C LEU A 35 0.43 -5.36 18.83
N CYS A 36 -0.83 -5.21 18.41
CA CYS A 36 -1.73 -4.17 18.91
C CYS A 36 -3.20 -4.60 18.77
N GLN A 37 -4.08 -3.89 19.47
CA GLN A 37 -5.54 -4.06 19.37
C GLN A 37 -6.15 -2.93 18.55
N ARG A 38 -7.33 -3.17 17.97
CA ARG A 38 -8.02 -2.17 17.15
C ARG A 38 -8.33 -0.93 18.00
N GLY A 39 -7.97 0.23 17.46
CA GLY A 39 -8.18 1.53 18.12
C GLY A 39 -7.10 1.90 19.14
N GLU A 40 -6.31 0.94 19.63
CA GLU A 40 -5.25 1.20 20.61
C GLU A 40 -4.02 1.84 19.95
N PRO A 41 -3.36 2.80 20.62
CA PRO A 41 -2.14 3.39 20.12
C PRO A 41 -0.96 2.41 20.20
N HIS A 42 -0.03 2.51 19.25
CA HIS A 42 1.22 1.75 19.27
C HIS A 42 2.41 2.62 18.84
N ALA A 43 3.22 3.05 19.82
CA ALA A 43 4.21 4.10 19.65
C ALA A 43 5.21 3.86 18.50
N ALA A 44 5.65 2.62 18.27
CA ALA A 44 6.60 2.32 17.19
C ALA A 44 5.95 2.43 15.80
N LEU A 45 4.70 1.99 15.66
CA LEU A 45 3.96 2.06 14.39
C LEU A 45 3.63 3.51 14.05
N GLU A 46 3.20 4.27 15.05
CA GLU A 46 2.85 5.68 14.88
C GLU A 46 4.06 6.54 14.57
N ARG A 47 5.20 6.28 15.22
CA ARG A 47 6.46 6.95 14.90
C ARG A 47 6.88 6.66 13.46
N LEU A 48 6.75 5.42 13.00
CA LEU A 48 7.06 5.05 11.62
C LEU A 48 6.15 5.81 10.64
N CYS A 49 4.84 5.87 10.90
CA CYS A 49 3.91 6.65 10.09
C CYS A 49 4.24 8.15 10.08
N ALA A 50 4.59 8.73 11.22
CA ALA A 50 4.95 10.14 11.32
C ALA A 50 6.22 10.47 10.51
N VAL A 51 7.24 9.60 10.56
CA VAL A 51 8.48 9.75 9.77
C VAL A 51 8.19 9.67 8.28
N THR A 52 7.44 8.66 7.82
CA THR A 52 7.15 8.51 6.38
C THR A 52 6.21 9.59 5.84
N ILE A 53 5.34 10.17 6.68
CA ILE A 53 4.57 11.37 6.32
C ILE A 53 5.49 12.59 6.21
N ALA A 54 6.40 12.80 7.16
CA ALA A 54 7.34 13.93 7.12
C ALA A 54 8.29 13.87 5.91
N ASP A 55 8.70 12.67 5.51
CA ASP A 55 9.57 12.45 4.34
C ASP A 55 8.82 12.55 3.00
N GLY A 56 7.51 12.79 3.01
CA GLY A 56 6.69 12.89 1.80
C GLY A 56 6.46 11.55 1.08
N LEU A 57 6.72 10.43 1.75
CA LEU A 57 6.62 9.07 1.20
C LEU A 57 5.20 8.49 1.30
N SER A 58 4.38 9.05 2.19
CA SER A 58 3.01 8.60 2.42
C SER A 58 2.04 9.23 1.42
N VAL A 59 1.29 8.40 0.68
CA VAL A 59 0.25 8.83 -0.27
C VAL A 59 -1.08 8.19 0.12
N ALA A 60 -2.14 8.99 0.17
CA ALA A 60 -3.51 8.52 0.38
C ALA A 60 -4.28 8.55 -0.94
N ALA A 61 -5.10 7.52 -1.18
CA ALA A 61 -6.12 7.55 -2.22
C ALA A 61 -7.41 8.13 -1.63
N VAL A 62 -7.82 9.30 -2.10
CA VAL A 62 -9.01 10.01 -1.68
C VAL A 62 -10.06 9.88 -2.78
N GLU A 63 -10.98 8.95 -2.61
CA GLU A 63 -12.26 8.93 -3.32
C GLU A 63 -13.35 9.21 -2.28
N GLY A 64 -14.64 8.97 -2.53
CA GLY A 64 -15.48 8.62 -1.36
C GLY A 64 -14.82 7.47 -0.57
N ASP A 65 -15.11 7.37 0.74
CA ASP A 65 -14.18 6.83 1.75
C ASP A 65 -13.99 5.30 1.79
N THR A 66 -13.25 4.71 0.84
CA THR A 66 -12.17 3.71 1.06
C THR A 66 -11.80 3.02 -0.26
N LEU A 67 -10.50 2.94 -0.56
CA LEU A 67 -9.95 2.12 -1.64
C LEU A 67 -9.03 1.05 -1.08
N PHE A 68 -9.22 -0.17 -1.56
CA PHE A 68 -8.30 -1.26 -1.32
C PHE A 68 -7.32 -1.33 -2.49
N LYS A 69 -6.03 -1.08 -2.22
CA LYS A 69 -4.93 -1.20 -3.20
C LYS A 69 -4.11 -2.44 -2.91
N ALA A 70 -3.72 -3.16 -3.94
CA ALA A 70 -2.76 -4.26 -3.88
C ALA A 70 -1.71 -4.13 -4.99
N ASP A 71 -0.46 -4.34 -4.63
CA ASP A 71 0.69 -4.39 -5.53
C ASP A 71 1.03 -5.85 -5.80
N ALA A 72 0.40 -6.39 -6.85
CA ALA A 72 0.45 -7.80 -7.20
C ALA A 72 1.67 -8.09 -8.09
N THR A 73 2.71 -8.65 -7.48
CA THR A 73 4.02 -8.98 -8.09
C THR A 73 4.03 -10.27 -8.91
N GLY A 74 2.92 -11.02 -8.98
CA GLY A 74 2.86 -12.29 -9.68
C GLY A 74 1.46 -12.64 -10.18
N ALA A 75 1.38 -13.59 -11.10
CA ALA A 75 0.13 -13.97 -11.76
C ALA A 75 -0.92 -14.54 -10.77
N PHE A 76 -0.50 -15.23 -9.70
CA PHE A 76 -1.42 -15.78 -8.71
C PHE A 76 -2.10 -14.70 -7.86
N SER A 77 -1.32 -13.73 -7.37
CA SER A 77 -1.86 -12.61 -6.59
C SER A 77 -2.76 -11.72 -7.46
N GLN A 78 -2.40 -11.51 -8.73
CA GLN A 78 -3.27 -10.82 -9.68
C GLN A 78 -4.61 -11.53 -9.85
N ARG A 79 -4.61 -12.86 -10.05
CA ARG A 79 -5.86 -13.64 -10.19
C ARG A 79 -6.75 -13.55 -8.94
N ILE A 80 -6.16 -13.59 -7.75
CA ILE A 80 -6.90 -13.44 -6.49
C ILE A 80 -7.48 -12.02 -6.38
N CYS A 81 -6.68 -10.99 -6.68
CA CYS A 81 -7.15 -9.60 -6.65
C CYS A 81 -8.28 -9.38 -7.68
N SER A 82 -8.16 -9.93 -8.89
CA SER A 82 -9.20 -9.87 -9.91
C SER A 82 -10.49 -10.57 -9.47
N SER A 83 -10.40 -11.74 -8.81
CA SER A 83 -11.60 -12.44 -8.31
C SER A 83 -12.29 -11.68 -7.17
N LEU A 84 -11.53 -10.87 -6.44
CA LEU A 84 -12.05 -9.93 -5.44
C LEU A 84 -12.59 -8.63 -6.06
N GLY A 85 -12.69 -8.51 -7.39
CA GLY A 85 -13.24 -7.34 -8.07
C GLY A 85 -12.29 -6.14 -8.08
N MET A 86 -10.98 -6.36 -7.98
CA MET A 86 -9.98 -5.32 -8.17
C MET A 86 -9.64 -5.15 -9.65
N GLU A 87 -9.44 -3.91 -10.06
CA GLU A 87 -9.07 -3.52 -11.41
C GLU A 87 -7.59 -3.15 -11.46
N VAL A 88 -6.88 -3.52 -12.55
CA VAL A 88 -5.50 -3.10 -12.77
C VAL A 88 -5.50 -1.64 -13.23
N ILE A 89 -4.84 -0.76 -12.48
CA ILE A 89 -4.70 0.66 -12.85
C ILE A 89 -3.34 0.99 -13.47
N ARG A 90 -2.32 0.18 -13.18
CA ARG A 90 -0.98 0.35 -13.75
C ARG A 90 -0.23 -0.97 -13.73
N THR A 91 0.59 -1.18 -14.75
CA THR A 91 1.59 -2.25 -14.79
C THR A 91 2.96 -1.62 -14.89
N VAL A 92 3.92 -2.14 -14.12
CA VAL A 92 5.33 -1.75 -14.17
C VAL A 92 6.11 -3.02 -14.47
N ARG A 93 6.72 -3.08 -15.65
CA ARG A 93 7.58 -4.21 -16.00
C ARG A 93 8.92 -4.08 -15.29
N TYR A 94 9.44 -5.21 -14.83
CA TYR A 94 10.68 -5.21 -14.06
C TYR A 94 11.90 -4.85 -14.91
N ASP A 95 11.89 -5.19 -16.19
CA ASP A 95 12.92 -4.85 -17.17
C ASP A 95 12.94 -3.35 -17.54
N GLU A 96 11.84 -2.64 -17.34
CA GLU A 96 11.71 -1.20 -17.59
C GLU A 96 12.02 -0.33 -16.35
N TYR A 97 12.09 -0.94 -15.17
CA TYR A 97 12.40 -0.23 -13.93
C TYR A 97 13.90 -0.25 -13.66
N LEU A 98 14.57 0.76 -14.22
CA LEU A 98 16.02 0.90 -14.23
C LEU A 98 16.52 1.81 -13.09
N ASP A 99 17.72 1.55 -12.59
CA ASP A 99 18.44 2.47 -11.72
C ASP A 99 19.06 3.64 -12.52
N SER A 100 19.77 4.53 -11.83
CA SER A 100 20.45 5.67 -12.45
C SER A 100 21.55 5.28 -13.45
N SER A 101 21.99 4.02 -13.44
CA SER A 101 22.98 3.47 -14.38
C SER A 101 22.33 2.81 -15.60
N GLY A 102 20.99 2.71 -15.65
CA GLY A 102 20.26 2.01 -16.71
C GLY A 102 20.18 0.50 -16.50
N THR A 103 20.47 -0.01 -15.30
CA THR A 103 20.40 -1.43 -14.98
C THR A 103 19.04 -1.75 -14.34
N PRO A 104 18.35 -2.85 -14.72
CA PRO A 104 17.11 -3.25 -14.07
C PRO A 104 17.32 -3.44 -12.56
N VAL A 105 16.53 -2.74 -11.76
CA VAL A 105 16.58 -2.84 -10.29
C VAL A 105 16.05 -4.19 -9.83
N PHE A 106 15.06 -4.73 -10.54
CA PHE A 106 14.41 -6.00 -10.21
C PHE A 106 14.85 -7.09 -11.18
N ASN A 107 15.75 -7.96 -10.72
CA ASN A 107 16.17 -9.14 -11.46
C ASN A 107 15.48 -10.39 -10.89
N VAL A 108 14.25 -10.63 -11.33
CA VAL A 108 13.41 -11.74 -10.85
C VAL A 108 13.33 -12.86 -11.88
N PRO A 109 13.37 -14.14 -11.45
CA PRO A 109 13.27 -15.25 -12.37
C PRO A 109 11.83 -15.42 -12.90
N PRO A 110 11.66 -16.04 -14.08
CA PRO A 110 10.35 -16.41 -14.60
C PRO A 110 9.52 -17.19 -13.56
N PRO A 111 8.19 -17.01 -13.52
CA PRO A 111 7.35 -16.29 -14.48
C PRO A 111 7.06 -14.82 -14.12
N HIS A 112 7.87 -14.19 -13.26
CA HIS A 112 7.59 -12.83 -12.78
C HIS A 112 8.09 -11.78 -13.78
N GLU A 113 7.18 -11.13 -14.49
CA GLU A 113 7.52 -10.14 -15.54
C GLU A 113 7.20 -8.70 -15.15
N ALA A 114 6.16 -8.51 -14.32
CA ALA A 114 5.69 -7.18 -13.98
C ALA A 114 4.94 -7.14 -12.64
N LEU A 115 5.01 -5.97 -12.00
CA LEU A 115 4.14 -5.55 -10.93
C LEU A 115 2.83 -5.01 -11.53
N ALA A 116 1.69 -5.52 -11.08
CA ALA A 116 0.38 -4.89 -11.35
C ALA A 116 -0.10 -4.15 -10.10
N ILE A 117 -0.36 -2.86 -10.24
CA ILE A 117 -1.04 -2.04 -9.25
C ILE A 117 -2.53 -2.22 -9.48
N MET A 118 -3.22 -2.82 -8.52
CA MET A 118 -4.63 -3.15 -8.59
C MET A 118 -5.39 -2.39 -7.51
N VAL A 119 -6.59 -1.92 -7.82
CA VAL A 119 -7.46 -1.21 -6.87
C VAL A 119 -8.88 -1.72 -6.94
N ARG A 120 -9.57 -1.75 -5.80
CA ARG A 120 -11.02 -1.87 -5.73
C ARG A 120 -11.57 -0.73 -4.92
N LYS A 121 -12.60 -0.08 -5.47
CA LYS A 121 -13.43 0.83 -4.70
C LYS A 121 -14.27 0.02 -3.72
N LEU A 122 -14.15 0.33 -2.44
CA LEU A 122 -14.99 -0.27 -1.41
C LEU A 122 -16.28 0.56 -1.28
N PRO A 123 -17.43 -0.08 -0.95
CA PRO A 123 -18.70 0.60 -0.78
C PRO A 123 -18.70 1.60 0.38
#